data_AF-A0A975Y3N1-F1
#
_entry.id   AF-A0A975Y3N1-F1
#
_cell.length_a   1.000
_cell.length_b   1.000
_cell.length_c   1.000
_cell.angle_alpha   90.00
_cell.angle_beta   90.00
_cell.angle_gamma   90.00
#
_symmetry.space_group_name_H-M   'P 1'
#
loop_
_entity.id
_entity.type
_entity.pdbx_description
1 polymer ?
#
loop_
_entity_poly.entity_id
_entity_poly.type
_entity_poly.pdbx_seq_one_letter_code
_entity_poly.pdbx_strand_id
1 'polypeptide(L)'
;MNIQIAQWQPKYETGNIIIDEQHKSLFSTINALNNAMLEGQGQKLLMKTIQSLKDYTTVHFETEEKFMLDHQYPGYAEHKIKHEALKDRVCKFAQEDENDLFKLTNKISHFLTDWLIHHIKDEDLKMIEFCRSGHLDDSQADQLRGSDSSSSTIEIAQWRPEYETGYILIDHQHQSLFHAINALNGAMLAGRGDELLEKTLESLTIYTTIHFETEEEYMVKNDYPGYLEHKSKHEDLRQQVEEFNQQVKNKNKTQMTINVSHFLTDWLIHHIKDEDKKMIAFFRRKRQQENV
;
A
#
# COMPACT_ATOMS: atom_id res chain seq x y z
N MET A 1 16.70 20.23 9.39
CA MET A 1 16.88 18.99 10.18
C MET A 1 15.66 18.13 9.91
N ASN A 2 15.83 16.90 9.41
CA ASN A 2 14.71 15.96 9.26
C ASN A 2 14.47 15.29 10.62
N ILE A 3 13.37 15.62 11.28
CA ILE A 3 12.99 14.99 12.55
C ILE A 3 12.11 13.79 12.21
N GLN A 4 12.57 12.59 12.60
CA GLN A 4 11.76 11.38 12.55
C GLN A 4 11.11 11.18 13.91
N ILE A 5 9.81 11.49 13.99
CA ILE A 5 9.00 11.27 15.19
C ILE A 5 8.41 9.86 15.23
N ALA A 6 8.23 9.25 14.07
CA ALA A 6 7.64 7.93 13.89
C ALA A 6 8.66 7.08 13.13
N GLN A 7 9.18 6.01 13.74
CA GLN A 7 10.22 5.17 13.14
C GLN A 7 9.74 3.75 12.97
N TRP A 8 9.80 3.24 11.75
CA TRP A 8 9.63 1.81 11.47
C TRP A 8 10.71 0.99 12.19
N GLN A 9 10.33 -0.18 12.69
CA GLN A 9 11.22 -1.11 13.37
C GLN A 9 10.87 -2.54 12.91
N PRO A 10 11.84 -3.47 12.82
CA PRO A 10 11.58 -4.84 12.40
C PRO A 10 10.50 -5.57 13.21
N LYS A 11 10.28 -5.19 14.47
CA LYS A 11 9.23 -5.75 15.32
C LYS A 11 7.80 -5.42 14.87
N TYR A 12 7.64 -4.51 13.91
CA TYR A 12 6.36 -4.16 13.29
C TYR A 12 6.10 -4.96 12.01
N GLU A 13 7.08 -5.72 11.53
CA GLU A 13 6.92 -6.54 10.33
C GLU A 13 5.85 -7.59 10.58
N THR A 14 4.76 -7.45 9.85
CA THR A 14 3.71 -8.46 9.75
C THR A 14 4.21 -9.63 8.92
N GLY A 15 5.11 -9.39 7.97
CA GLY A 15 5.56 -10.36 6.96
C GLY A 15 4.53 -10.59 5.86
N ASN A 16 3.50 -9.75 5.77
CA ASN A 16 2.81 -9.46 4.51
C ASN A 16 3.47 -8.22 3.92
N ILE A 17 4.19 -8.38 2.80
CA ILE A 17 5.04 -7.32 2.24
C ILE A 17 4.25 -6.06 1.89
N ILE A 18 3.00 -6.20 1.45
CA ILE A 18 2.19 -5.06 1.04
C ILE A 18 1.73 -4.27 2.25
N ILE A 19 1.25 -4.97 3.28
CA ILE A 19 0.86 -4.34 4.56
C ILE A 19 2.08 -3.65 5.18
N ASP A 20 3.24 -4.30 5.18
CA ASP A 20 4.49 -3.72 5.72
C ASP A 20 4.91 -2.46 4.94
N GLU A 21 4.83 -2.46 3.60
CA GLU A 21 5.11 -1.26 2.78
C GLU A 21 4.07 -0.15 2.99
N GLN A 22 2.81 -0.50 3.21
CA GLN A 22 1.77 0.48 3.56
C GLN A 22 2.01 1.11 4.94
N HIS A 23 2.36 0.30 5.95
CA HIS A 23 2.73 0.84 7.26
C HIS A 23 3.94 1.76 7.15
N LYS A 24 5.02 1.36 6.45
CA LYS A 24 6.20 2.21 6.20
C LYS A 24 5.83 3.54 5.53
N SER A 25 4.89 3.52 4.59
CA SER A 25 4.37 4.72 3.93
C SER A 25 3.57 5.61 4.89
N LEU A 26 2.78 5.04 5.80
CA LEU A 26 2.12 5.79 6.88
C LEU A 26 3.13 6.45 7.83
N PHE A 27 4.15 5.72 8.28
CA PHE A 27 5.25 6.29 9.08
C PHE A 27 5.94 7.44 8.35
N SER A 28 6.21 7.28 7.04
CA SER A 28 6.82 8.30 6.20
C SER A 28 5.92 9.54 6.05
N THR A 29 4.62 9.35 5.90
CA THR A 29 3.62 10.43 5.80
C THR A 29 3.55 11.23 7.11
N ILE A 30 3.58 10.57 8.26
CA ILE A 30 3.61 11.21 9.59
C ILE A 30 4.90 12.04 9.77
N ASN A 31 6.05 11.52 9.33
CA ASN A 31 7.30 12.28 9.38
C ASN A 31 7.30 13.47 8.41
N ALA A 32 6.73 13.32 7.21
CA ALA A 32 6.60 14.40 6.24
C ALA A 32 5.72 15.53 6.77
N LEU A 33 4.62 15.20 7.46
CA LEU A 33 3.76 16.15 8.17
C LEU A 33 4.57 16.99 9.18
N ASN A 34 5.38 16.32 10.00
CA ASN A 34 6.18 16.98 11.02
C ASN A 34 7.28 17.89 10.41
N ASN A 35 7.97 17.43 9.37
CA ASN A 35 9.04 18.19 8.72
C ASN A 35 8.51 19.41 7.95
N ALA A 36 7.38 19.27 7.25
CA ALA A 36 6.70 20.37 6.55
C ALA A 36 6.42 21.58 7.46
N MET A 37 6.11 21.32 8.74
CA MET A 37 5.84 22.37 9.73
C MET A 37 7.12 23.11 10.13
N LEU A 38 8.23 22.38 10.32
CA LEU A 38 9.53 22.97 10.69
C LEU A 38 10.11 23.88 9.59
N GLU A 39 9.73 23.64 8.33
CA GLU A 39 10.16 24.43 7.18
C GLU A 39 9.29 25.68 6.91
N GLY A 40 8.29 25.97 7.76
CA GLY A 40 7.46 27.16 7.62
C GLY A 40 6.46 27.12 6.47
N GLN A 41 6.17 25.93 5.92
CA GLN A 41 5.21 25.74 4.83
C GLN A 41 3.73 25.68 5.30
N GLY A 42 3.47 26.23 6.50
CA GLY A 42 2.20 26.76 6.99
C GLY A 42 0.97 25.85 6.88
N GLN A 43 -0.16 26.42 6.46
CA GLN A 43 -1.48 25.79 6.56
C GLN A 43 -1.88 24.98 5.32
N LYS A 44 -1.54 25.48 4.12
CA LYS A 44 -1.94 24.81 2.86
C LYS A 44 -1.25 23.46 2.69
N LEU A 45 0.02 23.35 3.06
CA LEU A 45 0.73 22.08 3.04
C LEU A 45 0.20 21.14 4.12
N LEU A 46 -0.05 21.64 5.34
CA LEU A 46 -0.68 20.87 6.42
C LEU A 46 -2.00 20.23 5.96
N MET A 47 -2.91 21.02 5.36
CA MET A 47 -4.19 20.50 4.86
C MET A 47 -4.00 19.46 3.75
N LYS A 48 -3.06 19.68 2.83
CA LYS A 48 -2.73 18.70 1.79
C LYS A 48 -2.20 17.39 2.40
N THR A 49 -1.37 17.47 3.42
CA THR A 49 -0.81 16.29 4.09
C THR A 49 -1.85 15.55 4.91
N ILE A 50 -2.72 16.25 5.65
CA ILE A 50 -3.85 15.62 6.37
C ILE A 50 -4.79 14.93 5.38
N GLN A 51 -5.08 15.56 4.24
CA GLN A 51 -5.88 14.92 3.19
C GLN A 51 -5.19 13.67 2.63
N SER A 52 -3.89 13.74 2.37
CA SER A 52 -3.11 12.59 1.87
C SER A 52 -3.11 11.45 2.89
N LEU A 53 -2.97 11.76 4.19
CA LEU A 53 -3.07 10.78 5.25
C LEU A 53 -4.46 10.14 5.32
N LYS A 54 -5.53 10.95 5.24
CA LYS A 54 -6.91 10.45 5.22
C LYS A 54 -7.12 9.46 4.08
N ASP A 55 -6.72 9.85 2.87
CA ASP A 55 -6.87 9.01 1.68
C ASP A 55 -6.04 7.73 1.82
N TYR A 56 -4.79 7.83 2.28
CA TYR A 56 -3.90 6.68 2.44
C TYR A 56 -4.35 5.71 3.54
N THR A 57 -4.82 6.22 4.70
CA THR A 57 -5.41 5.36 5.75
C THR A 57 -6.65 4.61 5.24
N THR A 58 -7.42 5.21 4.33
CA THR A 58 -8.60 4.55 3.76
C THR A 58 -8.19 3.34 2.92
N VAL A 59 -7.27 3.55 1.96
CA VAL A 59 -6.73 2.47 1.11
C VAL A 59 -6.01 1.39 1.90
N HIS A 60 -5.23 1.77 2.91
CA HIS A 60 -4.53 0.82 3.78
C HIS A 60 -5.52 -0.08 4.53
N PHE A 61 -6.53 0.51 5.17
CA PHE A 61 -7.55 -0.26 5.87
C PHE A 61 -8.41 -1.11 4.94
N GLU A 62 -8.71 -0.66 3.72
CA GLU A 62 -9.36 -1.49 2.70
C GLU A 62 -8.51 -2.72 2.35
N THR A 63 -7.18 -2.55 2.29
CA THR A 63 -6.24 -3.65 2.03
C THR A 63 -6.28 -4.69 3.13
N GLU A 64 -6.17 -4.27 4.39
CA GLU A 64 -6.26 -5.18 5.53
C GLU A 64 -7.65 -5.79 5.69
N GLU A 65 -8.72 -5.01 5.50
CA GLU A 65 -10.09 -5.48 5.59
C GLU A 65 -10.42 -6.52 4.53
N LYS A 66 -9.96 -6.33 3.29
CA LYS A 66 -10.09 -7.33 2.24
C LYS A 66 -9.30 -8.59 2.58
N PHE A 67 -8.07 -8.44 3.04
CA PHE A 67 -7.25 -9.57 3.50
C PHE A 67 -7.92 -10.36 4.62
N MET A 68 -8.49 -9.67 5.62
CA MET A 68 -9.26 -10.27 6.72
C MET A 68 -10.49 -11.04 6.25
N LEU A 69 -11.25 -10.48 5.30
CA LEU A 69 -12.45 -11.12 4.75
C LEU A 69 -12.09 -12.37 3.94
N ASP A 70 -11.07 -12.29 3.09
CA ASP A 70 -10.59 -13.41 2.26
C ASP A 70 -10.10 -14.58 3.15
N HIS A 71 -9.56 -14.28 4.33
CA HIS A 71 -9.10 -15.27 5.32
C HIS A 71 -10.12 -15.61 6.42
N GLN A 72 -11.36 -15.08 6.34
CA GLN A 72 -12.42 -15.31 7.34
C GLN A 72 -11.99 -14.99 8.78
N TYR A 73 -11.21 -13.92 8.97
CA TYR A 73 -10.70 -13.54 10.28
C TYR A 73 -11.85 -13.21 11.27
N PRO A 74 -11.99 -13.94 12.38
CA PRO A 74 -13.12 -13.76 13.31
C PRO A 74 -13.17 -12.37 13.96
N GLY A 75 -12.01 -11.71 14.10
CA GLY A 75 -11.89 -10.39 14.69
C GLY A 75 -12.25 -9.23 13.75
N TYR A 76 -12.65 -9.50 12.50
CA TYR A 76 -12.88 -8.49 11.47
C TYR A 76 -13.78 -7.33 11.94
N ALA A 77 -14.93 -7.63 12.55
CA ALA A 77 -15.88 -6.60 12.95
C ALA A 77 -15.31 -5.64 14.00
N GLU A 78 -14.58 -6.16 14.99
CA GLU A 78 -13.94 -5.36 16.04
C GLU A 78 -12.75 -4.56 15.50
N HIS A 79 -11.95 -5.17 14.61
CA HIS A 79 -10.81 -4.52 13.95
C HIS A 79 -11.29 -3.34 13.10
N LYS A 80 -12.33 -3.54 12.29
CA LYS A 80 -12.94 -2.51 11.46
C LYS A 80 -13.49 -1.33 12.27
N ILE A 81 -14.06 -1.57 13.46
CA ILE A 81 -14.50 -0.48 14.35
C ILE A 81 -13.31 0.42 14.74
N LYS A 82 -12.11 -0.14 14.94
CA LYS A 82 -10.89 0.64 15.25
C LYS A 82 -10.44 1.46 14.05
N HIS A 83 -10.53 0.91 12.84
CA HIS A 83 -10.28 1.65 11.59
C HIS A 83 -11.24 2.83 11.43
N GLU A 84 -12.55 2.60 11.57
CA GLU A 84 -13.55 3.66 11.46
C GLU A 84 -13.34 4.76 12.51
N ALA A 85 -13.00 4.37 13.75
CA ALA A 85 -12.66 5.34 14.80
C ALA A 85 -11.44 6.21 14.44
N LEU A 86 -10.42 5.65 13.78
CA LEU A 86 -9.29 6.45 13.30
C LEU A 86 -9.69 7.36 12.14
N LYS A 87 -10.40 6.85 11.12
CA LYS A 87 -10.88 7.64 9.97
C LYS A 87 -11.69 8.85 10.44
N ASP A 88 -12.59 8.65 11.40
CA ASP A 88 -13.36 9.72 12.04
C ASP A 88 -12.47 10.72 12.78
N ARG A 89 -11.45 10.24 13.49
CA ARG A 89 -10.54 11.09 14.24
C ARG A 89 -9.68 11.95 13.31
N VAL A 90 -9.17 11.39 12.21
CA VAL A 90 -8.43 12.11 11.17
C VAL A 90 -9.32 13.17 10.52
N CYS A 91 -10.59 12.86 10.23
CA CYS A 91 -11.54 13.85 9.72
C CYS A 91 -11.77 15.00 10.70
N LYS A 92 -11.86 14.72 12.00
CA LYS A 92 -12.00 15.76 13.04
C LYS A 92 -10.78 16.67 13.08
N PHE A 93 -9.56 16.14 12.96
CA PHE A 93 -8.35 16.97 12.91
C PHE A 93 -8.34 17.96 11.74
N ALA A 94 -8.89 17.58 10.59
CA ALA A 94 -9.02 18.47 9.44
C ALA A 94 -9.99 19.66 9.68
N GLN A 95 -10.84 19.56 10.72
CA GLN A 95 -11.84 20.57 11.08
C GLN A 95 -11.46 21.36 12.35
N GLU A 96 -10.35 21.02 13.02
CA GLU A 96 -9.94 21.72 14.23
C GLU A 96 -9.44 23.14 13.89
N ASP A 97 -10.14 24.14 14.43
CA ASP A 97 -9.72 25.55 14.35
C ASP A 97 -8.71 25.85 15.48
N GLU A 98 -7.44 25.55 15.22
CA GLU A 98 -6.33 25.87 16.11
C GLU A 98 -5.48 26.97 15.47
N ASN A 99 -5.44 28.15 16.11
CA ASN A 99 -4.65 29.30 15.68
C ASN A 99 -3.13 29.03 15.68
N ASP A 100 -2.70 28.00 16.42
CA ASP A 100 -1.32 27.53 16.49
C ASP A 100 -1.15 26.22 15.67
N LEU A 101 -0.71 26.38 14.41
CA LEU A 101 -0.45 25.28 13.49
C LEU A 101 0.62 24.30 14.00
N PHE A 102 1.59 24.79 14.77
CA PHE A 102 2.65 23.96 15.33
C PHE A 102 2.09 23.04 16.42
N LYS A 103 1.25 23.57 17.30
CA LYS A 103 0.55 22.79 18.32
C LYS A 103 -0.41 21.77 17.70
N LEU A 104 -1.18 22.16 16.68
CA LEU A 104 -2.06 21.22 15.96
C LEU A 104 -1.26 20.09 15.32
N THR A 105 -0.18 20.42 14.61
CA THR A 105 0.67 19.42 13.95
C THR A 105 1.27 18.45 14.95
N ASN A 106 1.85 18.94 16.06
CA ASN A 106 2.39 18.07 17.10
C ASN A 106 1.33 17.15 17.69
N LYS A 107 0.12 17.65 17.96
CA LYS A 107 -0.99 16.86 18.47
C LYS A 107 -1.38 15.74 17.50
N ILE A 108 -1.51 16.05 16.21
CA ILE A 108 -1.84 15.07 15.16
C ILE A 108 -0.73 14.02 15.05
N SER A 109 0.50 14.48 14.87
CA SER A 109 1.70 13.65 14.72
C SER A 109 1.89 12.65 15.87
N HIS A 110 1.80 13.09 17.13
CA HIS A 110 1.93 12.19 18.28
C HIS A 110 0.77 11.19 18.34
N PHE A 111 -0.47 11.67 18.20
CA PHE A 111 -1.64 10.80 18.22
C PHE A 111 -1.56 9.70 17.16
N LEU A 112 -1.20 10.04 15.92
CA LEU A 112 -1.09 9.06 14.84
C LEU A 112 0.06 8.09 15.05
N THR A 113 1.20 8.58 15.54
CA THR A 113 2.36 7.71 15.85
C THR A 113 2.00 6.70 16.91
N ASP A 114 1.37 7.15 18.00
CA ASP A 114 0.94 6.28 19.09
C ASP A 114 -0.12 5.29 18.61
N TRP A 115 -1.15 5.76 17.91
CA TRP A 115 -2.20 4.89 17.40
C TRP A 115 -1.63 3.81 16.47
N LEU A 116 -0.81 4.20 15.50
CA LEU A 116 -0.24 3.28 14.51
C LEU A 116 0.62 2.20 15.16
N ILE A 117 1.49 2.58 16.10
CA ILE A 117 2.36 1.63 16.80
C ILE A 117 1.53 0.62 17.63
N HIS A 118 0.49 1.08 18.32
CA HIS A 118 -0.34 0.18 19.12
C HIS A 118 -1.21 -0.70 18.22
N HIS A 119 -1.80 -0.14 17.17
CA HIS A 119 -2.64 -0.89 16.23
C HIS A 119 -1.86 -2.02 15.56
N ILE A 120 -0.67 -1.73 15.04
CA ILE A 120 0.19 -2.76 14.43
C ILE A 120 0.49 -3.87 15.43
N LYS A 121 0.93 -3.49 16.64
CA LYS A 121 1.38 -4.45 17.64
C LYS A 121 0.27 -5.31 18.21
N ASP A 122 -0.90 -4.72 18.45
CA ASP A 122 -1.95 -5.31 19.27
C ASP A 122 -3.09 -5.87 18.40
N GLU A 123 -3.23 -5.40 17.15
CA GLU A 123 -4.27 -5.81 16.20
C GLU A 123 -3.69 -6.47 14.94
N ASP A 124 -2.83 -5.78 14.18
CA ASP A 124 -2.42 -6.25 12.85
C ASP A 124 -1.57 -7.52 12.94
N LEU A 125 -0.64 -7.58 13.89
CA LEU A 125 0.15 -8.79 14.15
C LEU A 125 -0.72 -9.97 14.56
N LYS A 126 -1.78 -9.74 15.35
CA LYS A 126 -2.72 -10.78 15.77
C LYS A 126 -3.56 -11.29 14.59
N MET A 127 -4.00 -10.39 13.72
CA MET A 127 -4.71 -10.72 12.49
C MET A 127 -3.85 -11.59 11.58
N ILE A 128 -2.58 -11.24 11.42
CA ILE A 128 -1.63 -11.98 10.58
C ILE A 128 -1.23 -13.32 11.19
N GLU A 129 -1.06 -13.40 12.52
CA GLU A 129 -0.83 -14.65 13.22
C GLU A 129 -1.98 -15.64 12.96
N PHE A 130 -3.24 -15.20 13.11
CA PHE A 130 -4.40 -16.05 12.79
C PHE A 130 -4.40 -16.53 11.34
N CYS A 131 -4.18 -15.62 10.38
CA CYS A 131 -4.20 -15.96 8.96
C CYS A 131 -3.07 -16.93 8.58
N ARG A 132 -1.94 -16.91 9.29
CA ARG A 132 -0.86 -17.90 9.16
C ARG A 132 -1.22 -19.25 9.77
N SER A 133 -1.81 -19.26 10.96
CA SER A 133 -2.17 -20.48 11.69
C SER A 133 -3.29 -21.27 11.01
N GLY A 134 -4.16 -20.62 10.22
CA GLY A 134 -5.22 -21.27 9.44
C GLY A 134 -4.75 -22.26 8.36
N HIS A 135 -3.43 -22.36 8.11
CA HIS A 135 -2.82 -23.23 7.10
C HIS A 135 -1.67 -24.10 7.62
N LEU A 136 -1.47 -24.24 8.94
CA LEU A 136 -0.34 -25.04 9.48
C LEU A 136 -0.81 -26.24 10.32
N ASP A 137 -0.48 -27.43 9.80
CA ASP A 137 -0.20 -28.62 10.60
C ASP A 137 1.07 -28.35 11.43
N ASP A 138 1.02 -28.62 12.74
CA ASP A 138 1.87 -28.10 13.82
C ASP A 138 3.36 -28.52 13.80
N SER A 139 3.93 -28.91 12.66
CA SER A 139 5.25 -29.56 12.61
C SER A 139 6.45 -28.70 12.19
N GLN A 140 6.29 -27.42 11.83
CA GLN A 140 7.42 -26.64 11.24
C GLN A 140 7.59 -25.20 11.75
N ALA A 141 7.17 -24.89 12.98
CA ALA A 141 7.29 -23.53 13.53
C ALA A 141 8.70 -23.11 14.01
N ASP A 142 9.73 -23.96 13.91
CA ASP A 142 11.01 -23.73 14.61
C ASP A 142 12.25 -23.52 13.71
N GLN A 143 12.09 -23.14 12.43
CA GLN A 143 13.23 -22.95 11.51
C GLN A 143 13.37 -21.59 10.82
N LEU A 144 12.72 -20.52 11.31
CA LEU A 144 12.86 -19.18 10.72
C LEU A 144 13.36 -18.14 11.73
N ARG A 145 14.54 -18.39 12.31
CA ARG A 145 15.40 -17.34 12.88
C ARG A 145 16.86 -17.62 12.54
N GLY A 146 17.36 -16.93 11.52
CA GLY A 146 18.76 -16.97 11.12
C GLY A 146 19.05 -15.89 10.08
N SER A 147 19.72 -14.84 10.53
CA SER A 147 20.29 -13.73 9.76
C SER A 147 21.35 -14.21 8.78
N ASP A 148 21.40 -13.64 7.57
CA ASP A 148 22.52 -12.74 7.22
C ASP A 148 22.23 -11.90 5.96
N SER A 149 22.84 -10.73 5.95
CA SER A 149 22.80 -9.68 4.96
C SER A 149 23.70 -9.94 3.75
N SER A 150 23.41 -9.25 2.64
CA SER A 150 24.19 -9.16 1.39
C SER A 150 24.07 -10.34 0.41
N SER A 151 22.86 -10.56 -0.11
CA SER A 151 22.75 -10.92 -1.52
C SER A 151 22.31 -9.65 -2.25
N SER A 152 23.10 -9.18 -3.20
CA SER A 152 22.65 -8.14 -4.14
C SER A 152 21.59 -8.76 -5.05
N THR A 153 20.37 -8.88 -4.53
CA THR A 153 19.20 -9.25 -5.30
C THR A 153 19.00 -8.13 -6.33
N ILE A 154 19.16 -8.46 -7.61
CA ILE A 154 18.86 -7.51 -8.69
C ILE A 154 17.36 -7.22 -8.59
N GLU A 155 17.01 -5.98 -8.23
CA GLU A 155 15.64 -5.50 -8.30
C GLU A 155 15.21 -5.47 -9.77
N ILE A 156 14.23 -6.31 -10.11
CA ILE A 156 13.67 -6.38 -11.46
C ILE A 156 12.78 -5.16 -11.74
N ALA A 157 12.08 -4.68 -10.72
CA ALA A 157 11.15 -3.57 -10.78
C ALA A 157 11.66 -2.42 -9.90
N GLN A 158 12.34 -1.44 -10.50
CA GLN A 158 12.86 -0.28 -9.76
C GLN A 158 11.95 0.94 -9.94
N TRP A 159 11.45 1.50 -8.84
CA TRP A 159 10.78 2.80 -8.85
C TRP A 159 11.75 3.90 -9.31
N ARG A 160 11.26 4.82 -10.14
CA ARG A 160 12.03 5.96 -10.66
C ARG A 160 11.21 7.25 -10.59
N PRO A 161 11.85 8.41 -10.40
CA PRO A 161 11.14 9.71 -10.39
C PRO A 161 10.32 9.96 -11.67
N GLU A 162 10.72 9.38 -12.79
CA GLU A 162 9.98 9.46 -14.04
C GLU A 162 8.61 8.75 -14.00
N TYR A 163 8.29 7.97 -12.97
CA TYR A 163 6.98 7.33 -12.79
C TYR A 163 6.04 8.15 -11.91
N GLU A 164 6.57 9.16 -11.20
CA GLU A 164 5.75 10.03 -10.37
C GLU A 164 4.66 10.71 -11.20
N THR A 165 3.42 10.48 -10.78
CA THR A 165 2.23 11.15 -11.30
C THR A 165 2.00 12.47 -10.58
N GLY A 166 2.59 12.67 -9.40
CA GLY A 166 2.40 13.80 -8.51
C GLY A 166 1.06 13.79 -7.76
N TYR A 167 0.36 12.65 -7.78
CA TYR A 167 -0.79 12.37 -6.93
C TYR A 167 -0.34 11.39 -5.84
N ILE A 168 -0.07 11.92 -4.64
CA ILE A 168 0.68 11.22 -3.57
C ILE A 168 0.11 9.83 -3.27
N LEU A 169 -1.22 9.69 -3.18
CA LEU A 169 -1.87 8.40 -2.94
C LEU A 169 -1.52 7.36 -4.02
N ILE A 170 -1.66 7.74 -5.29
CA ILE A 170 -1.40 6.88 -6.45
C ILE A 170 0.10 6.55 -6.53
N ASP A 171 0.96 7.54 -6.30
CA ASP A 171 2.42 7.32 -6.31
C ASP A 171 2.86 6.32 -5.23
N HIS A 172 2.29 6.40 -4.03
CA HIS A 172 2.54 5.39 -2.99
C HIS A 172 1.96 4.03 -3.34
N GLN A 173 0.77 3.96 -3.97
CA GLN A 173 0.22 2.69 -4.43
C GLN A 173 1.11 2.03 -5.48
N HIS A 174 1.61 2.79 -6.46
CA HIS A 174 2.57 2.28 -7.43
C HIS A 174 3.85 1.77 -6.74
N GLN A 175 4.43 2.54 -5.81
CA GLN A 175 5.62 2.11 -5.09
C GLN A 175 5.41 0.76 -4.39
N SER A 176 4.27 0.56 -3.71
CA SER A 176 3.93 -0.72 -3.09
C SER A 176 3.81 -1.86 -4.11
N LEU A 177 3.28 -1.60 -5.32
CA LEU A 177 3.26 -2.60 -6.41
C LEU A 177 4.68 -2.96 -6.91
N PHE A 178 5.58 -1.98 -7.08
CA PHE A 178 6.98 -2.25 -7.43
C PHE A 178 7.67 -3.14 -6.37
N HIS A 179 7.45 -2.87 -5.08
CA HIS A 179 7.98 -3.71 -4.00
C HIS A 179 7.39 -5.12 -4.03
N ALA A 180 6.08 -5.26 -4.25
CA ALA A 180 5.42 -6.55 -4.36
C ALA A 180 5.97 -7.40 -5.52
N ILE A 181 6.24 -6.78 -6.68
CA ILE A 181 6.85 -7.46 -7.83
C ILE A 181 8.28 -7.92 -7.52
N ASN A 182 9.07 -7.13 -6.79
CA ASN A 182 10.42 -7.53 -6.36
C ASN A 182 10.39 -8.65 -5.32
N ALA A 183 9.44 -8.61 -4.39
CA ALA A 183 9.25 -9.68 -3.42
C ALA A 183 8.85 -10.99 -4.11
N LEU A 184 7.96 -10.91 -5.11
CA LEU A 184 7.59 -12.05 -5.96
C LEU A 184 8.82 -12.63 -6.65
N ASN A 185 9.64 -11.78 -7.29
CA ASN A 185 10.87 -12.20 -7.95
C ASN A 185 11.85 -12.86 -6.97
N GLY A 186 12.03 -12.29 -5.78
CA GLY A 186 12.89 -12.84 -4.74
C GLY A 186 12.42 -14.21 -4.25
N ALA A 187 11.12 -14.36 -3.98
CA ALA A 187 10.52 -15.64 -3.59
C ALA A 187 10.73 -16.72 -4.66
N MET A 188 10.57 -16.35 -5.93
CA MET A 188 10.78 -17.24 -7.07
C MET A 188 12.25 -17.67 -7.24
N LEU A 189 13.19 -16.72 -7.15
CA LEU A 189 14.62 -17.00 -7.32
C LEU A 189 15.22 -17.82 -6.17
N ALA A 190 14.72 -17.63 -4.95
CA ALA A 190 15.21 -18.35 -3.79
C ALA A 190 14.89 -19.85 -3.84
N GLY A 191 13.96 -20.30 -4.70
CA GLY A 191 13.48 -21.68 -4.73
C GLY A 191 12.86 -22.12 -3.40
N ARG A 192 12.54 -21.17 -2.51
CA ARG A 192 12.06 -21.42 -1.15
C ARG A 192 10.54 -21.31 -1.13
N GLY A 193 9.90 -22.48 -1.05
CA GLY A 193 8.55 -22.67 -0.52
C GLY A 193 7.43 -22.17 -1.42
N ASP A 194 6.67 -23.10 -1.98
CA ASP A 194 5.37 -22.89 -2.62
C ASP A 194 4.49 -21.89 -1.85
N GLU A 195 4.55 -21.95 -0.52
CA GLU A 195 3.81 -21.09 0.40
C GLU A 195 4.18 -19.58 0.32
N LEU A 196 5.48 -19.23 0.23
CA LEU A 196 5.90 -17.83 0.15
C LEU A 196 5.48 -17.21 -1.20
N LEU A 197 5.59 -18.00 -2.27
CA LEU A 197 5.15 -17.62 -3.61
C LEU A 197 3.63 -17.39 -3.64
N GLU A 198 2.85 -18.32 -3.08
CA GLU A 198 1.39 -18.21 -2.99
C GLU A 198 0.96 -16.98 -2.19
N LYS A 199 1.55 -16.73 -1.02
CA LYS A 199 1.27 -15.53 -0.19
C LYS A 199 1.58 -14.22 -0.92
N THR A 200 2.70 -14.18 -1.64
CA THR A 200 3.12 -12.97 -2.36
C THR A 200 2.21 -12.68 -3.54
N LEU A 201 1.78 -13.70 -4.28
CA LEU A 201 0.81 -13.55 -5.37
C LEU A 201 -0.58 -13.16 -4.87
N GLU A 202 -1.04 -13.74 -3.76
CA GLU A 202 -2.31 -13.35 -3.15
C GLU A 202 -2.32 -11.88 -2.73
N SER A 203 -1.26 -11.45 -2.04
CA SER A 203 -1.12 -10.05 -1.65
C SER A 203 -1.12 -9.14 -2.88
N LEU A 204 -0.34 -9.49 -3.92
CA LEU A 204 -0.32 -8.75 -5.17
C LEU A 204 -1.71 -8.67 -5.83
N THR A 205 -2.48 -9.76 -5.80
CA THR A 205 -3.84 -9.81 -6.36
C THR A 205 -4.79 -8.85 -5.63
N ILE A 206 -4.80 -8.92 -4.29
CA ILE A 206 -5.62 -8.04 -3.45
C ILE A 206 -5.26 -6.58 -3.73
N TYR A 207 -3.96 -6.27 -3.72
CA TYR A 207 -3.53 -4.88 -3.80
C TYR A 207 -3.68 -4.27 -5.19
N THR A 208 -3.44 -5.04 -6.24
CA THR A 208 -3.71 -4.62 -7.63
C THR A 208 -5.20 -4.30 -7.79
N THR A 209 -6.08 -5.09 -7.19
CA THR A 209 -7.53 -4.85 -7.22
C THR A 209 -7.88 -3.52 -6.59
N ILE A 210 -7.41 -3.26 -5.37
CA ILE A 210 -7.69 -2.03 -4.60
C ILE A 210 -7.09 -0.79 -5.28
N HIS A 211 -5.87 -0.89 -5.81
CA HIS A 211 -5.25 0.20 -6.56
C HIS A 211 -6.11 0.61 -7.77
N PHE A 212 -6.54 -0.36 -8.57
CA PHE A 212 -7.42 -0.11 -9.71
C PHE A 212 -8.79 0.41 -9.29
N GLU A 213 -9.38 -0.10 -8.20
CA GLU A 213 -10.64 0.43 -7.65
C GLU A 213 -10.49 1.90 -7.25
N THR A 214 -9.38 2.26 -6.59
CA THR A 214 -9.06 3.65 -6.20
C THR A 214 -9.03 4.58 -7.43
N GLU A 215 -8.34 4.17 -8.50
CA GLU A 215 -8.26 4.95 -9.73
C GLU A 215 -9.59 5.02 -10.47
N GLU A 216 -10.31 3.90 -10.56
CA GLU A 216 -11.64 3.82 -11.15
C GLU A 216 -12.63 4.76 -10.45
N GLU A 217 -12.63 4.80 -9.12
CA GLU A 217 -13.42 5.74 -8.35
C GLU A 217 -13.06 7.20 -8.66
N TYR A 218 -11.77 7.52 -8.75
CA TYR A 218 -11.33 8.85 -9.14
C TYR A 218 -11.71 9.19 -10.59
N MET A 219 -11.62 8.25 -11.51
CA MET A 219 -12.06 8.43 -12.90
C MET A 219 -13.55 8.74 -12.97
N VAL A 220 -14.38 7.97 -12.27
CA VAL A 220 -15.84 8.19 -12.21
C VAL A 220 -16.17 9.53 -11.58
N LYS A 221 -15.59 9.84 -10.42
CA LYS A 221 -15.83 11.11 -9.70
C LYS A 221 -15.45 12.34 -10.51
N ASN A 222 -14.48 12.22 -11.41
CA ASN A 222 -14.00 13.32 -12.23
C ASN A 222 -14.53 13.28 -13.67
N ASP A 223 -15.47 12.41 -14.01
CA ASP A 223 -16.02 12.26 -15.37
C ASP A 223 -14.92 12.04 -16.42
N TYR A 224 -13.93 11.20 -16.11
CA TYR A 224 -12.81 10.96 -17.01
C TYR A 224 -13.29 10.28 -18.31
N PRO A 225 -13.11 10.91 -19.50
CA PRO A 225 -13.64 10.38 -20.75
C PRO A 225 -13.05 9.02 -21.16
N GLY A 226 -11.83 8.72 -20.70
CA GLY A 226 -11.13 7.48 -20.99
C GLY A 226 -11.48 6.32 -20.04
N TYR A 227 -12.45 6.49 -19.13
CA TYR A 227 -12.73 5.52 -18.07
C TYR A 227 -12.95 4.09 -18.57
N LEU A 228 -13.80 3.90 -19.58
CA LEU A 228 -14.14 2.55 -20.07
C LEU A 228 -12.93 1.82 -20.67
N GLU A 229 -12.09 2.54 -21.43
CA GLU A 229 -10.89 1.97 -22.04
C GLU A 229 -9.84 1.63 -20.98
N HIS A 230 -9.61 2.54 -20.03
CA HIS A 230 -8.66 2.36 -18.95
C HIS A 230 -9.09 1.19 -18.05
N LYS A 231 -10.37 1.14 -17.65
CA LYS A 231 -10.93 0.01 -16.89
C LYS A 231 -10.78 -1.32 -17.62
N SER A 232 -10.94 -1.37 -18.94
CA SER A 232 -10.71 -2.61 -19.70
C SER A 232 -9.29 -3.14 -19.51
N LYS A 233 -8.28 -2.25 -19.48
CA LYS A 233 -6.87 -2.64 -19.23
C LYS A 233 -6.68 -3.17 -17.81
N HIS A 234 -7.38 -2.61 -16.82
CA HIS A 234 -7.41 -3.12 -15.46
C HIS A 234 -8.00 -4.53 -15.37
N GLU A 235 -9.15 -4.76 -16.00
CA GLU A 235 -9.79 -6.07 -16.02
C GLU A 235 -8.90 -7.12 -16.70
N ASP A 236 -8.24 -6.77 -17.80
CA ASP A 236 -7.30 -7.65 -18.50
C ASP A 236 -6.13 -8.06 -17.59
N LEU A 237 -5.57 -7.14 -16.79
CA LEU A 237 -4.50 -7.50 -15.85
C LEU A 237 -5.03 -8.30 -14.66
N ARG A 238 -6.19 -7.94 -14.09
CA ARG A 238 -6.82 -8.69 -12.99
C ARG A 238 -7.00 -10.16 -13.39
N GLN A 239 -7.49 -10.40 -14.61
CA GLN A 239 -7.64 -11.76 -15.14
C GLN A 239 -6.28 -12.48 -15.26
N GLN A 240 -5.26 -11.83 -15.81
CA GLN A 240 -3.93 -12.43 -15.98
C GLN A 240 -3.27 -12.77 -14.64
N VAL A 241 -3.39 -11.91 -13.63
CA VAL A 241 -2.88 -12.15 -12.28
C VAL A 241 -3.58 -13.35 -11.63
N GLU A 242 -4.90 -13.46 -11.78
CA GLU A 242 -5.66 -14.61 -11.28
C GLU A 242 -5.28 -15.91 -12.01
N GLU A 243 -5.06 -15.87 -13.33
CA GLU A 243 -4.56 -17.02 -14.08
C GLU A 243 -3.17 -17.46 -13.59
N PHE A 244 -2.27 -16.53 -13.25
CA PHE A 244 -0.98 -16.86 -12.64
C PHE A 244 -1.15 -17.51 -11.26
N ASN A 245 -2.05 -16.98 -10.44
CA ASN A 245 -2.36 -17.52 -9.12
C ASN A 245 -2.84 -18.99 -9.21
N GLN A 246 -3.75 -19.27 -10.15
CA GLN A 246 -4.24 -20.64 -10.41
C GLN A 246 -3.14 -21.57 -10.93
N GLN A 247 -2.27 -21.09 -11.81
CA GLN A 247 -1.16 -21.87 -12.35
C GLN A 247 -0.14 -22.25 -11.27
N VAL A 248 0.14 -21.34 -10.32
CA VAL A 248 0.97 -21.64 -9.16
C VAL A 248 0.31 -22.69 -8.28
N LYS A 249 -0.98 -22.58 -7.96
CA LYS A 249 -1.70 -23.62 -7.18
C LYS A 249 -1.62 -25.01 -7.82
N ASN A 250 -1.54 -25.09 -9.15
CA ASN A 250 -1.51 -26.34 -9.91
C ASN A 250 -0.11 -26.96 -10.15
N LYS A 251 0.97 -26.46 -9.50
CA LYS A 251 2.33 -27.05 -9.47
C LYS A 251 3.13 -27.12 -10.80
N ASN A 252 2.78 -26.36 -11.85
CA ASN A 252 3.61 -26.21 -13.06
C ASN A 252 4.67 -25.09 -12.91
N LYS A 253 5.61 -25.24 -11.96
CA LYS A 253 6.27 -24.09 -11.32
C LYS A 253 7.62 -23.60 -11.89
N THR A 254 8.42 -24.40 -12.61
CA THR A 254 9.86 -24.07 -12.75
C THR A 254 10.26 -23.24 -13.97
N GLN A 255 9.43 -23.18 -15.04
CA GLN A 255 9.76 -22.42 -16.27
C GLN A 255 8.97 -21.11 -16.43
N MET A 256 7.96 -20.86 -15.59
CA MET A 256 7.04 -19.73 -15.70
C MET A 256 7.47 -18.47 -14.93
N THR A 257 8.29 -18.62 -13.90
CA THR A 257 8.39 -17.65 -12.80
C THR A 257 9.08 -16.33 -13.17
N ILE A 258 10.21 -16.37 -13.88
CA ILE A 258 10.89 -15.14 -14.35
C ILE A 258 9.99 -14.34 -15.31
N ASN A 259 9.21 -15.03 -16.15
CA ASN A 259 8.34 -14.37 -17.13
C ASN A 259 7.23 -13.55 -16.45
N VAL A 260 6.73 -13.97 -15.29
CA VAL A 260 5.66 -13.24 -14.57
C VAL A 260 6.16 -11.92 -14.00
N SER A 261 7.29 -11.90 -13.27
CA SER A 261 7.80 -10.63 -12.73
C SER A 261 8.25 -9.66 -13.82
N HIS A 262 8.83 -10.14 -14.93
CA HIS A 262 9.12 -9.27 -16.09
C HIS A 262 7.84 -8.71 -16.71
N PHE A 263 6.85 -9.57 -16.97
CA PHE A 263 5.57 -9.15 -17.52
C PHE A 263 4.90 -8.09 -16.65
N LEU A 264 4.79 -8.32 -15.33
CA LEU A 264 4.19 -7.37 -14.40
C LEU A 264 4.96 -6.05 -14.33
N THR A 265 6.30 -6.11 -14.35
CA THR A 265 7.15 -4.92 -14.36
C THR A 265 6.91 -4.10 -15.63
N ASP A 266 6.93 -4.74 -16.78
CA ASP A 266 6.73 -4.09 -18.08
C ASP A 266 5.32 -3.51 -18.16
N TRP A 267 4.30 -4.28 -17.79
CA TRP A 267 2.92 -3.81 -17.78
C TRP A 267 2.77 -2.57 -16.89
N LEU A 268 3.26 -2.62 -15.65
CA LEU A 268 3.12 -1.53 -14.68
C LEU A 268 3.82 -0.25 -15.19
N ILE A 269 5.02 -0.37 -15.74
CA ILE A 269 5.76 0.79 -16.27
C ILE A 269 5.01 1.44 -17.44
N HIS A 270 4.51 0.65 -18.38
CA HIS A 270 3.77 1.17 -19.53
C HIS A 270 2.43 1.77 -19.09
N HIS A 271 1.69 1.09 -18.22
CA HIS A 271 0.40 1.57 -17.71
C HIS A 271 0.54 2.93 -17.01
N ILE A 272 1.50 3.07 -16.11
CA ILE A 272 1.79 4.35 -15.44
C ILE A 272 2.11 5.46 -16.44
N LYS A 273 2.95 5.16 -17.43
CA LYS A 273 3.42 6.16 -18.39
C LYS A 273 2.33 6.59 -19.37
N ASP A 274 1.56 5.64 -19.88
CA ASP A 274 0.68 5.86 -21.02
C ASP A 274 -0.79 6.09 -20.60
N GLU A 275 -1.22 5.52 -19.47
CA GLU A 275 -2.60 5.58 -18.98
C GLU A 275 -2.75 6.47 -17.74
N ASP A 276 -2.04 6.18 -16.66
CA ASP A 276 -2.27 6.85 -15.35
C ASP A 276 -1.88 8.31 -15.43
N LYS A 277 -0.75 8.61 -16.06
CA LYS A 277 -0.32 9.99 -16.30
C LYS A 277 -1.29 10.76 -17.19
N LYS A 278 -1.96 10.10 -18.15
CA LYS A 278 -3.00 10.72 -18.98
C LYS A 278 -4.24 11.04 -18.15
N MET A 279 -4.67 10.12 -17.29
CA MET A 279 -5.73 10.34 -16.30
C MET A 279 -5.41 11.51 -15.37
N ILE A 280 -4.22 11.51 -14.74
CA ILE A 280 -3.81 12.57 -13.81
C ILE A 280 -3.67 13.93 -14.51
N ALA A 281 -3.18 13.97 -15.75
CA ALA A 281 -3.12 15.19 -16.54
C ALA A 281 -4.52 15.76 -16.84
N PHE A 282 -5.54 14.91 -16.98
CA PHE A 282 -6.93 15.33 -17.09
C PHE A 282 -7.44 15.91 -15.75
N PHE A 283 -7.24 15.22 -14.62
CA PHE A 283 -7.66 15.72 -13.30
C PHE A 283 -7.02 17.07 -12.93
N ARG A 284 -5.76 17.29 -13.33
CA ARG A 284 -5.08 18.57 -13.14
C ARG A 284 -5.73 19.69 -13.94
N ARG A 285 -6.09 19.44 -15.20
CA ARG A 285 -6.77 20.41 -16.07
C ARG A 285 -8.17 20.73 -15.57
N LYS A 286 -8.96 19.72 -15.16
CA LYS A 286 -10.31 19.91 -14.59
C LYS A 286 -10.26 20.80 -13.34
N ARG A 287 -9.36 20.49 -12.39
CA ARG A 287 -9.16 21.31 -11.18
C ARG A 287 -8.74 22.75 -11.47
N GLN A 288 -7.98 23.01 -12.54
CA GLN A 288 -7.61 24.37 -12.91
C GLN A 288 -8.79 25.16 -13.48
N GLN A 289 -9.70 24.51 -14.18
CA GLN A 289 -10.90 25.13 -14.76
C GLN A 289 -11.98 25.43 -13.72
N GLU A 290 -12.06 24.63 -12.65
CA GLU A 290 -13.01 24.82 -11.55
C GLU A 290 -12.57 25.89 -10.53
N ASN A 291 -11.28 26.29 -10.55
CA ASN A 291 -10.70 27.29 -9.65
C ASN A 291 -10.51 28.68 -10.30
N VAL A 292 -11.10 28.90 -11.49
CA VAL A 292 -11.14 30.18 -12.23
C VAL A 292 -12.58 30.64 -12.32
#